data_AF-A0A6L6XAG6-F1
#
_entry.id   AF-A0A6L6XAG6-F1
#
_cell.length_a   1.000
_cell.length_b   1.000
_cell.length_c   1.000
_cell.angle_alpha   90.00
_cell.angle_beta   90.00
_cell.angle_gamma   90.00
#
_symmetry.space_group_name_H-M   'P 1'
#
loop_
_entity.id
_entity.type
_entity.pdbx_description
1 polymer ?
#
loop_
_entity_poly.entity_id
_entity_poly.type
_entity_poly.pdbx_seq_one_letter_code
_entity_poly.pdbx_strand_id
1 'polypeptide(L)'
;MWAEVRRGYLPPGRPLQLAFSLSGVRLPDALPIRRHDQPMAVQKIPPWVRAVCPEPVKDDPRVCPPQMPGQLALFPTPKRHFAVTDPARIRDREIPDLQLLIAELKVIATERGVRAASWFQFTSGLARLALAAREPGERQVRSEVLSWLPKMGPTVGHALERVGLLSTSRRPRLGNGPGARQLRTLSGLGQ
;
A
#
# COMPACT_ATOMS: atom_id res chain seq x y z
N MET A 1 20.29 -31.41 -20.04
CA MET A 1 19.43 -31.45 -18.83
C MET A 1 19.41 -30.06 -18.18
N TRP A 2 18.73 -29.08 -18.80
CA TRP A 2 18.85 -27.64 -18.49
C TRP A 2 17.49 -26.90 -18.61
N ALA A 3 16.38 -27.54 -18.23
CA ALA A 3 15.04 -26.95 -18.36
C ALA A 3 14.40 -26.50 -17.03
N GLU A 4 14.94 -26.90 -15.87
CA GLU A 4 14.33 -26.63 -14.57
C GLU A 4 14.69 -25.27 -13.95
N VAL A 5 15.69 -24.58 -14.51
CA VAL A 5 16.22 -23.30 -13.96
C VAL A 5 15.39 -22.07 -14.38
N ARG A 6 14.52 -22.20 -15.39
CA ARG A 6 13.60 -21.12 -15.82
C ARG A 6 12.15 -21.42 -15.43
N ARG A 7 11.83 -21.51 -14.14
CA ARG A 7 10.45 -21.36 -13.69
C ARG A 7 10.16 -19.89 -13.40
N GLY A 8 9.68 -19.18 -14.42
CA GLY A 8 8.87 -17.99 -14.18
C GLY A 8 7.67 -18.40 -13.34
N TYR A 9 7.53 -17.82 -12.15
CA TYR A 9 6.36 -18.03 -11.30
C TYR A 9 5.13 -17.50 -12.05
N LEU A 10 4.24 -18.40 -12.47
CA LEU A 10 2.88 -18.01 -12.84
C LEU A 10 2.16 -17.56 -11.56
N PRO A 11 1.38 -16.46 -11.61
CA PRO A 11 0.62 -16.01 -10.45
C PRO A 11 -0.34 -17.11 -9.97
N PRO A 12 -0.65 -17.20 -8.66
CA PRO A 12 -1.66 -18.12 -8.17
C PRO A 12 -3.03 -17.63 -8.65
N GLY A 13 -3.47 -18.19 -9.77
CA GLY A 13 -4.72 -17.85 -10.45
C GLY A 13 -4.79 -18.63 -11.76
N ARG A 14 -5.71 -19.62 -11.80
CA ARG A 14 -6.09 -20.51 -12.92
C ARG A 14 -5.25 -20.42 -14.21
N PRO A 15 -4.51 -21.48 -14.61
CA PRO A 15 -4.37 -21.73 -16.03
C PRO A 15 -5.77 -22.08 -16.58
N LEU A 16 -6.28 -21.28 -17.51
CA LEU A 16 -7.47 -21.61 -18.32
C LEU A 16 -7.16 -22.92 -19.06
N GLN A 17 -7.62 -24.04 -18.51
CA GLN A 17 -7.62 -25.30 -19.24
C GLN A 17 -8.71 -25.20 -20.31
N LEU A 18 -8.29 -25.14 -21.58
CA LEU A 18 -9.17 -25.34 -22.72
C LEU A 18 -9.58 -26.82 -22.73
N ALA A 19 -10.83 -27.11 -22.41
CA ALA A 19 -11.39 -28.44 -22.58
C ALA A 19 -11.73 -28.65 -24.06
N PHE A 20 -10.99 -29.54 -24.73
CA PHE A 20 -11.30 -29.95 -26.10
C PHE A 20 -12.36 -31.07 -26.04
N SER A 21 -13.54 -30.83 -26.58
CA SER A 21 -14.60 -31.84 -26.66
C SER A 21 -14.52 -32.53 -28.02
N LEU A 22 -14.20 -33.83 -28.01
CA LEU A 22 -14.30 -34.70 -29.17
C LEU A 22 -15.59 -35.50 -29.05
N SER A 23 -16.51 -35.29 -29.99
CA SER A 23 -17.80 -36.00 -30.05
C SER A 23 -17.57 -37.51 -30.15
N GLY A 24 -18.13 -38.26 -29.19
CA GLY A 24 -18.05 -39.73 -29.13
C GLY A 24 -16.99 -40.29 -28.16
N VAL A 25 -16.12 -39.46 -27.60
CA VAL A 25 -15.10 -39.88 -26.63
C VAL A 25 -15.53 -39.49 -25.22
N ARG A 26 -15.84 -40.49 -24.36
CA ARG A 26 -15.95 -40.24 -22.91
C ARG A 26 -14.54 -40.01 -22.36
N LEU A 27 -14.24 -38.78 -21.97
CA LEU A 27 -13.01 -38.47 -21.25
C LEU A 27 -13.07 -39.16 -19.87
N PRO A 28 -11.99 -39.82 -19.41
CA PRO A 28 -11.90 -40.31 -18.04
C PRO A 28 -12.04 -39.13 -17.07
N ASP A 29 -12.65 -39.37 -15.91
CA ASP A 29 -12.83 -38.36 -14.86
C ASP A 29 -11.47 -37.72 -14.54
N ALA A 30 -11.33 -36.45 -14.94
CA ALA A 30 -10.11 -35.68 -14.74
C ALA A 30 -10.00 -35.31 -13.25
N LEU A 31 -9.47 -36.23 -12.45
CA LEU A 31 -9.09 -35.93 -11.08
C LEU A 31 -7.83 -35.06 -11.12
N PRO A 32 -7.81 -33.90 -10.44
CA PRO A 32 -6.63 -33.06 -10.42
C PRO A 32 -5.48 -33.84 -9.77
N ILE A 33 -4.30 -33.82 -10.42
CA ILE A 33 -3.05 -34.41 -9.89
C ILE A 33 -2.71 -33.88 -8.49
N ARG A 34 -3.27 -32.71 -8.11
CA ARG A 34 -3.13 -32.11 -6.78
C ARG A 34 -4.47 -31.69 -6.20
N ARG A 35 -4.75 -32.17 -4.98
CA ARG A 35 -5.81 -31.61 -4.12
C ARG A 35 -5.28 -30.31 -3.52
N HIS A 36 -5.69 -29.17 -4.08
CA HIS A 36 -5.29 -27.84 -3.61
C HIS A 36 -5.76 -27.51 -2.18
N ASP A 37 -6.66 -28.32 -1.61
CA ASP A 37 -7.18 -28.17 -0.24
C ASP A 37 -6.24 -28.73 0.83
N GLN A 38 -5.16 -29.42 0.44
CA GLN A 38 -4.15 -29.84 1.41
C GLN A 38 -3.18 -28.69 1.67
N PRO A 39 -3.05 -28.21 2.93
CA PRO A 39 -2.01 -27.25 3.27
C PRO A 39 -0.67 -27.88 2.95
N MET A 40 0.12 -27.24 2.10
CA MET A 40 1.48 -27.70 1.82
C MET A 40 2.22 -27.86 3.15
N ALA A 41 2.79 -29.04 3.40
CA ALA A 41 3.78 -29.19 4.44
C ALA A 41 4.84 -28.11 4.19
N VAL A 42 5.05 -27.23 5.17
CA VAL A 42 6.06 -26.18 5.11
C VAL A 42 7.41 -26.89 5.04
N GLN A 43 7.89 -27.15 3.82
CA GLN A 43 9.20 -27.74 3.62
C GLN A 43 10.21 -26.71 4.10
N LYS A 44 10.84 -27.00 5.25
CA LYS A 44 11.92 -26.17 5.77
C LYS A 44 13.08 -26.25 4.78
N ILE A 45 13.19 -25.22 3.95
CA ILE A 45 14.31 -25.06 3.02
C ILE A 45 15.62 -25.11 3.84
N PRO A 46 16.55 -26.02 3.53
CA PRO A 46 17.82 -26.14 4.25
C PRO A 46 18.61 -24.82 4.27
N PRO A 47 19.37 -24.51 5.34
CA PRO A 47 20.07 -23.23 5.50
C PRO A 47 21.04 -22.89 4.35
N TRP A 48 21.73 -23.90 3.81
CA TRP A 48 22.67 -23.71 2.70
C TRP A 48 21.97 -23.35 1.37
N VAL A 49 20.74 -23.82 1.15
CA VAL A 49 19.91 -23.41 -0.01
C VAL A 49 19.44 -21.97 0.18
N ARG A 50 19.02 -21.59 1.39
CA ARG A 50 18.59 -20.21 1.69
C ARG A 50 19.69 -19.18 1.46
N ALA A 51 20.95 -19.55 1.67
CA ALA A 51 22.09 -18.65 1.45
C ALA A 51 22.35 -18.36 -0.05
N VAL A 52 21.92 -19.26 -0.94
CA VAL A 52 22.11 -19.14 -2.39
C VAL A 52 20.89 -18.55 -3.08
N CYS A 53 19.70 -18.73 -2.50
CA CYS A 53 18.48 -18.13 -3.02
C CYS A 53 18.43 -16.63 -2.70
N PRO A 54 18.23 -15.76 -3.70
CA PRO A 54 17.94 -14.35 -3.42
C PRO A 54 16.67 -14.25 -2.57
N GLU A 55 16.70 -13.40 -1.53
CA GLU A 55 15.52 -13.19 -0.70
C GLU A 55 14.39 -12.63 -1.58
N PRO A 56 13.18 -13.20 -1.55
CA PRO A 56 12.09 -12.70 -2.38
C PRO A 56 11.76 -11.26 -2.02
N VAL A 57 11.65 -10.39 -3.02
CA VAL A 57 11.25 -8.98 -2.86
C VAL A 57 9.91 -8.91 -2.13
N LYS A 58 9.89 -8.27 -0.97
CA LYS A 58 8.71 -8.06 -0.13
C LYS A 58 8.04 -6.76 -0.52
N ASP A 59 7.31 -6.81 -1.63
CA ASP A 59 6.41 -5.74 -2.05
C ASP A 59 5.04 -6.29 -2.46
N ASP A 60 4.06 -6.16 -1.58
CA ASP A 60 2.68 -6.56 -1.84
C ASP A 60 1.85 -5.39 -2.36
N PRO A 61 1.43 -5.39 -3.65
CA PRO A 61 0.63 -4.31 -4.23
C PRO A 61 -0.79 -4.23 -3.63
N ARG A 62 -1.25 -5.25 -2.88
CA ARG A 62 -2.57 -5.26 -2.24
C ARG A 62 -2.65 -4.38 -1.00
N VAL A 63 -1.52 -4.08 -0.35
CA VAL A 63 -1.46 -3.19 0.82
C VAL A 63 -1.67 -1.75 0.38
N CYS A 64 -0.82 -1.30 -0.53
CA CYS A 64 -0.97 -0.04 -1.25
C CYS A 64 -0.62 -0.30 -2.72
N PRO A 65 -1.41 0.21 -3.68
CA PRO A 65 -0.99 0.21 -5.07
C PRO A 65 0.31 1.03 -5.22
N PRO A 66 1.19 0.69 -6.17
CA PRO A 66 2.38 1.49 -6.45
C PRO A 66 1.98 2.89 -6.93
N GLN A 67 2.69 3.91 -6.48
CA GLN A 67 2.48 5.29 -6.92
C GLN A 67 3.29 5.52 -8.19
N MET A 68 2.60 5.69 -9.32
CA MET A 68 3.26 6.05 -10.57
C MET A 68 3.28 7.57 -10.74
N PRO A 69 4.44 8.18 -11.06
CA PRO A 69 4.49 9.59 -11.44
C PRO A 69 3.53 9.89 -12.60
N GLY A 70 2.78 10.99 -12.51
CA GLY A 70 1.83 11.40 -13.54
C GLY A 70 0.49 10.67 -13.54
N GLN A 71 0.28 9.69 -12.65
CA GLN A 71 -1.03 9.06 -12.50
C GLN A 71 -2.00 10.03 -11.79
N LEU A 72 -3.15 10.29 -12.41
CA LEU A 72 -4.22 11.09 -11.81
C LEU A 72 -5.21 10.20 -11.06
N ALA A 73 -5.50 10.57 -9.81
CA ALA A 73 -6.57 9.94 -9.04
C ALA A 73 -7.94 10.43 -9.54
N LEU A 74 -8.61 9.64 -10.38
CA LEU A 74 -9.98 9.96 -10.83
C LEU A 74 -11.00 9.91 -9.68
N PHE A 75 -10.75 9.05 -8.69
CA PHE A 75 -11.60 8.85 -7.53
C PHE A 75 -10.81 9.04 -6.24
N PRO A 76 -11.48 9.43 -5.13
CA PRO A 76 -10.88 9.31 -3.81
C PRO A 76 -10.34 7.93 -3.55
N THR A 77 -9.10 7.86 -3.06
CA THR A 77 -8.61 6.64 -2.42
C THR A 77 -9.58 6.27 -1.29
N PRO A 78 -10.15 5.06 -1.30
CA PRO A 78 -11.09 4.63 -0.26
C PRO A 78 -10.39 4.57 1.10
N LYS A 79 -11.14 4.76 2.18
CA LYS A 79 -10.63 4.63 3.54
C LYS A 79 -10.01 3.24 3.73
N ARG A 80 -8.78 3.19 4.23
CA ARG A 80 -8.06 1.93 4.52
C ARG A 80 -7.94 1.73 6.02
N HIS A 81 -7.79 0.48 6.42
CA HIS A 81 -7.42 0.10 7.79
C HIS A 81 -6.13 -0.69 7.70
N PHE A 82 -5.01 -0.10 8.13
CA PHE A 82 -3.71 -0.76 8.09
C PHE A 82 -3.51 -1.64 9.33
N ALA A 83 -3.01 -2.85 9.10
CA ALA A 83 -2.56 -3.74 10.16
C ALA A 83 -1.10 -3.46 10.54
N VAL A 84 -0.71 -3.88 11.75
CA VAL A 84 0.66 -3.77 12.25
C VAL A 84 1.67 -4.55 11.40
N THR A 85 1.22 -5.56 10.66
CA THR A 85 2.05 -6.40 9.79
C THR A 85 2.26 -5.82 8.39
N ASP A 86 1.45 -4.85 7.97
CA ASP A 86 1.51 -4.29 6.62
C ASP A 86 2.83 -3.57 6.27
N PRO A 87 3.53 -2.87 7.18
CA PRO A 87 4.83 -2.28 6.87
C PRO A 87 5.86 -3.30 6.39
N ALA A 88 5.80 -4.53 6.91
CA ALA A 88 6.72 -5.60 6.55
C ALA A 88 6.47 -6.15 5.13
N ARG A 89 5.24 -5.99 4.63
CA ARG A 89 4.80 -6.47 3.31
C ARG A 89 5.19 -5.54 2.17
N ILE A 90 5.53 -4.28 2.48
CA ILE A 90 5.98 -3.28 1.50
C ILE A 90 7.42 -2.83 1.79
N ARG A 91 8.20 -3.64 2.53
CA ARG A 91 9.51 -3.25 3.07
C ARG A 91 10.48 -2.81 1.97
N ASP A 92 10.46 -3.52 0.85
CA ASP A 92 11.42 -3.35 -0.24
C ASP A 92 10.93 -2.37 -1.31
N ARG A 93 9.77 -1.73 -1.08
CA ARG A 93 9.25 -0.70 -1.97
C ARG A 93 10.08 0.58 -1.85
N GLU A 94 10.51 1.10 -2.98
CA GLU A 94 11.10 2.43 -3.06
C GLU A 94 10.01 3.49 -2.89
N ILE A 95 10.16 4.33 -1.86
CA ILE A 95 9.18 5.38 -1.54
C ILE A 95 9.90 6.73 -1.50
N PRO A 96 9.49 7.69 -2.36
CA PRO A 96 10.04 9.04 -2.34
C PRO A 96 9.88 9.72 -0.98
N ASP A 97 10.88 10.52 -0.59
CA ASP A 97 10.94 11.28 0.68
C ASP A 97 10.99 10.43 1.97
N LEU A 98 11.04 9.09 1.89
CA LEU A 98 11.08 8.22 3.07
C LEU A 98 12.30 8.47 3.96
N GLN A 99 13.48 8.63 3.35
CA GLN A 99 14.71 8.88 4.11
C GLN A 99 14.67 10.20 4.88
N LEU A 100 14.05 11.22 4.29
CA LEU A 100 13.88 12.52 4.90
C LEU A 100 12.97 12.42 6.15
N LEU A 101 11.86 11.69 6.04
CA LEU A 101 10.98 11.43 7.18
C LEU A 101 11.64 10.56 8.26
N ILE A 102 12.46 9.58 7.86
CA ILE A 102 13.23 8.75 8.79
C ILE A 102 14.25 9.60 9.58
N ALA A 103 14.93 10.53 8.92
CA ALA A 103 15.85 11.45 9.59
C ALA A 103 15.13 12.29 10.65
N GLU A 104 13.94 12.82 10.33
CA GLU A 104 13.14 13.59 11.28
C GLU A 104 12.65 12.75 12.46
N LEU A 105 12.26 11.50 12.22
CA LEU A 105 11.88 10.58 13.31
C LEU A 105 13.05 10.32 14.28
N LYS A 106 14.30 10.33 13.81
CA LYS A 106 15.47 10.24 14.70
C LYS A 106 15.60 11.49 15.57
N VAL A 107 15.40 12.67 15.00
CA VAL A 107 15.40 13.95 15.75
C VAL A 107 14.33 13.91 16.84
N ILE A 108 13.10 13.53 16.49
CA ILE A 108 11.99 13.41 17.46
C ILE A 108 12.30 12.36 18.54
N ALA A 109 12.95 11.24 18.19
CA ALA A 109 13.36 10.24 19.17
C ALA A 109 14.36 10.83 20.18
N THR A 110 15.34 11.61 19.70
CA THR A 110 16.33 12.28 20.56
C THR A 110 15.70 13.33 21.47
N GLU A 111 14.79 14.15 20.94
CA GLU A 111 14.05 15.17 21.72
C GLU A 111 13.20 14.54 22.82
N ARG A 112 12.62 13.37 22.58
CA ARG A 112 11.78 12.64 23.56
C ARG A 112 12.57 11.69 24.47
N GLY A 113 13.89 11.62 24.32
CA GLY A 113 14.75 10.70 25.08
C GLY A 113 14.48 9.21 24.81
N VAL A 114 13.88 8.87 23.66
CA VAL A 114 13.52 7.48 23.33
C VAL A 114 14.74 6.76 22.76
N ARG A 115 15.22 5.74 23.48
CA ARG A 115 16.37 4.90 23.05
C ARG A 115 15.97 3.51 22.54
N ALA A 116 14.68 3.16 22.63
CA ALA A 116 14.20 1.84 22.27
C ALA A 116 14.25 1.63 20.74
N ALA A 117 15.02 0.63 20.29
CA ALA A 117 15.11 0.27 18.88
C ALA A 117 13.76 -0.18 18.30
N SER A 118 12.91 -0.82 19.11
CA SER A 118 11.56 -1.24 18.73
C SER A 118 10.65 -0.06 18.37
N TRP A 119 10.79 1.07 19.07
CA TRP A 119 10.05 2.29 18.76
C TRP A 119 10.41 2.77 17.36
N PHE A 120 11.71 2.82 17.03
CA PHE A 120 12.18 3.30 15.73
C PHE A 120 11.79 2.36 14.59
N GLN A 121 11.88 1.05 14.80
CA GLN A 121 11.42 0.06 13.81
C GLN A 121 9.91 0.21 13.55
N PHE A 122 9.13 0.42 14.60
CA PHE A 122 7.69 0.61 14.48
C PHE A 122 7.34 1.92 13.77
N THR A 123 7.90 3.06 14.20
CA THR A 123 7.60 4.38 13.61
C THR A 123 8.11 4.51 12.18
N SER A 124 9.27 3.94 11.85
CA SER A 124 9.76 3.90 10.46
C SER A 124 8.88 3.02 9.55
N GLY A 125 8.35 1.92 10.07
CA GLY A 125 7.35 1.10 9.37
C GLY A 125 6.06 1.87 9.08
N LEU A 126 5.57 2.64 10.05
CA LEU A 126 4.38 3.49 9.88
C LEU A 126 4.62 4.65 8.92
N ALA A 127 5.80 5.28 8.98
CA ALA A 127 6.22 6.31 8.04
C ALA A 127 6.19 5.79 6.59
N ARG A 128 6.67 4.55 6.38
CA ARG A 128 6.60 3.88 5.09
C ARG A 128 5.14 3.71 4.63
N LEU A 129 4.26 3.23 5.49
CA LEU A 129 2.83 3.10 5.17
C LEU A 129 2.17 4.44 4.83
N ALA A 130 2.44 5.48 5.64
CA ALA A 130 1.85 6.81 5.44
C ALA A 130 2.22 7.39 4.07
N LEU A 131 3.49 7.28 3.68
CA LEU A 131 3.97 7.75 2.38
C LEU A 131 3.49 6.84 1.23
N ALA A 132 3.38 5.52 1.45
CA ALA A 132 2.81 4.58 0.47
C ALA A 132 1.31 4.82 0.24
N ALA A 133 0.61 5.41 1.20
CA ALA A 133 -0.81 5.69 1.14
C ALA A 133 -1.14 7.07 0.53
N ARG A 134 -0.14 7.84 0.09
CA ARG A 134 -0.38 9.08 -0.68
C ARG A 134 -1.19 8.80 -1.93
N GLU A 135 -1.94 9.81 -2.35
CA GLU A 135 -2.64 9.77 -3.62
C GLU A 135 -1.62 9.84 -4.77
N PRO A 136 -1.88 9.15 -5.89
CA PRO A 136 -0.98 9.21 -7.03
C PRO A 136 -0.86 10.65 -7.53
N GLY A 137 0.38 11.06 -7.82
CA GLY A 137 0.71 12.42 -8.24
C GLY A 137 0.85 13.44 -7.11
N GLU A 138 0.50 13.10 -5.86
CA GLU A 138 0.68 14.00 -4.71
C GLU A 138 1.98 13.71 -3.95
N ARG A 139 2.78 14.75 -3.71
CA ARG A 139 3.96 14.65 -2.84
C ARG A 139 3.58 14.59 -1.36
N GLN A 140 2.53 15.31 -0.97
CA GLN A 140 2.08 15.41 0.42
C GLN A 140 1.13 14.27 0.82
N VAL A 141 1.25 13.82 2.06
CA VAL A 141 0.31 12.92 2.73
C VAL A 141 -0.84 13.75 3.28
N ARG A 142 -2.07 13.37 2.99
CA ARG A 142 -3.24 14.06 3.54
C ARG A 142 -3.47 13.67 5.00
N SER A 143 -3.96 14.61 5.80
CA SER A 143 -4.23 14.39 7.23
C SER A 143 -5.19 13.21 7.50
N GLU A 144 -6.13 12.91 6.60
CA GLU A 144 -7.07 11.80 6.75
C GLU A 144 -6.37 10.44 6.73
N VAL A 145 -5.23 10.31 6.03
CA VAL A 145 -4.44 9.09 5.95
C VAL A 145 -3.87 8.69 7.31
N LEU A 146 -3.60 9.67 8.18
CA LEU A 146 -3.10 9.41 9.53
C LEU A 146 -4.09 8.63 10.39
N SER A 147 -5.40 8.76 10.10
CA SER A 147 -6.45 7.99 10.77
C SER A 147 -6.49 6.52 10.36
N TRP A 148 -5.82 6.15 9.28
CA TRP A 148 -5.76 4.77 8.77
C TRP A 148 -4.60 3.98 9.38
N LEU A 149 -3.60 4.70 9.89
CA LEU A 149 -2.44 4.10 10.53
C LEU A 149 -2.86 3.46 11.86
N PRO A 150 -2.23 2.33 12.25
CA PRO A 150 -2.38 1.81 13.59
C PRO A 150 -1.71 2.75 14.61
N LYS A 151 -1.53 2.28 15.85
CA LYS A 151 -0.97 3.05 16.98
C LYS A 151 0.16 4.01 16.54
N MET A 152 0.26 5.18 17.18
CA MET A 152 1.30 6.21 16.95
C MET A 152 1.16 7.06 15.68
N GLY A 153 0.02 7.01 14.99
CA GLY A 153 -0.34 7.95 13.91
C GLY A 153 -0.03 9.44 14.22
N PRO A 154 -0.32 9.98 15.43
CA PRO A 154 0.01 11.36 15.76
C PRO A 154 1.51 11.69 15.75
N THR A 155 2.37 10.73 16.11
CA THR A 155 3.84 10.96 16.10
C THR A 155 4.37 11.00 14.68
N VAL A 156 3.87 10.13 13.81
CA VAL A 156 4.20 10.16 12.38
C VAL A 156 3.63 11.41 11.71
N GLY A 157 2.42 11.84 12.10
CA GLY A 157 1.81 13.10 11.66
C GLY A 157 2.67 14.31 12.00
N HIS A 158 3.14 14.42 13.24
CA HIS A 158 4.05 15.49 13.66
C HIS A 158 5.37 15.48 12.89
N ALA A 159 5.93 14.29 12.63
CA ALA A 159 7.13 14.15 11.81
C ALA A 159 6.88 14.64 10.37
N LEU A 160 5.76 14.23 9.76
CA LEU A 160 5.33 14.66 8.42
C LEU A 160 5.09 16.17 8.32
N GLU A 161 4.56 16.77 9.38
CA GLU A 161 4.33 18.20 9.47
C GLU A 161 5.65 18.99 9.49
N ARG A 162 6.61 18.58 10.34
CA ARG A 162 7.94 19.24 10.43
C ARG A 162 8.69 19.22 9.10
N VAL A 163 8.51 18.19 8.30
CA VAL A 163 9.15 18.06 6.99
C VAL A 163 8.35 18.65 5.83
N GLY A 164 7.18 19.25 6.11
CA GLY A 164 6.32 19.86 5.07
C GLY A 164 5.67 18.83 4.13
N LEU A 165 5.62 17.56 4.53
CA LEU A 165 4.98 16.48 3.77
C LEU A 165 3.53 16.23 4.20
N LEU A 166 3.02 16.93 5.21
CA LEU A 166 1.61 16.85 5.61
C LEU A 166 0.81 17.91 4.84
N SER A 167 -0.27 17.48 4.17
CA SER A 167 -1.20 18.41 3.54
C SER A 167 -2.21 18.92 4.58
N THR A 168 -2.32 20.24 4.67
CA THR A 168 -3.35 20.93 5.46
C THR A 168 -4.67 21.07 4.69
N SER A 169 -4.68 20.73 3.40
CA SER A 169 -5.85 20.91 2.54
C SER A 169 -6.81 19.72 2.68
N ARG A 170 -7.93 19.96 3.38
CA ARG A 170 -9.07 19.06 3.36
C ARG A 170 -9.66 19.11 1.95
N ARG A 171 -9.89 17.94 1.32
CA ARG A 171 -10.49 17.86 -0.04
C ARG A 171 -11.66 18.86 -0.17
N PRO A 172 -11.74 19.64 -1.25
CA PRO A 172 -12.97 20.33 -1.59
C PRO A 172 -14.06 19.26 -1.68
N ARG A 173 -15.09 19.34 -0.82
CA ARG A 173 -16.27 18.50 -0.97
C ARG A 173 -16.90 18.91 -2.30
N LEU A 174 -16.72 18.07 -3.33
CA LEU A 174 -17.58 18.08 -4.52
C LEU A 174 -19.00 17.85 -4.01
N GLY A 175 -19.70 18.95 -3.73
CA GLY A 175 -20.91 18.99 -2.92
C GLY A 175 -21.38 20.41 -2.60
N ASN A 176 -20.48 21.40 -2.60
CA ASN A 176 -20.86 22.80 -2.76
C ASN A 176 -20.51 23.25 -4.17
N GLY A 177 -21.43 23.01 -5.11
CA GLY A 177 -21.39 23.71 -6.40
C GLY A 177 -21.39 25.23 -6.17
N PRO A 178 -20.83 26.01 -7.10
CA PRO A 178 -20.93 27.47 -7.08
C PRO A 178 -22.37 27.87 -7.42
N GLY A 179 -23.29 27.75 -6.46
CA GLY A 179 -24.71 28.03 -6.65
C GLY A 179 -25.42 28.65 -5.44
N ALA A 180 -24.73 28.85 -4.31
CA ALA A 180 -25.33 29.43 -3.10
C ALA A 180 -24.76 30.82 -2.77
N ARG A 181 -24.36 31.62 -3.77
CA ARG A 181 -24.14 33.05 -3.59
C ARG A 181 -25.46 33.79 -3.82
N GLN A 182 -26.08 34.16 -2.70
CA GLN A 182 -26.79 35.42 -2.49
C GLN A 182 -27.59 35.97 -3.68
N LEU A 183 -28.87 35.57 -3.78
CA LEU A 183 -29.89 36.52 -4.19
C LEU A 183 -30.32 37.28 -2.92
N ARG A 184 -29.54 38.30 -2.56
CA ARG A 184 -30.04 39.41 -1.75
C ARG A 184 -29.84 40.68 -2.55
N THR A 185 -30.88 41.52 -2.46
CA THR A 185 -30.96 42.93 -2.82
C THR A 185 -30.86 43.27 -4.30
N LEU A 186 -32.01 43.37 -4.97
CA LEU A 186 -32.44 44.55 -5.75
C LEU A 186 -33.97 44.53 -5.92
N SER A 187 -34.70 44.87 -4.85
CA SER A 187 -36.08 45.36 -4.95
C SER A 187 -36.15 46.66 -4.17
N GLY A 188 -35.84 47.74 -4.87
CA GLY A 188 -35.81 49.10 -4.35
C GLY A 188 -35.33 50.03 -5.44
N LEU A 189 -36.22 50.35 -6.38
CA LEU A 189 -36.31 51.61 -7.11
C LEU A 189 -37.38 51.49 -8.20
N GLY A 190 -38.43 52.30 -8.06
CA GLY A 190 -39.55 52.40 -8.99
C GLY A 190 -40.70 53.12 -8.32
N GLN A 191 -40.52 54.43 -8.10
CA GLN A 191 -41.63 55.38 -8.00
C GLN A 191 -42.26 55.57 -9.37
#